data_AF-B9KZ25-F1
#
_entry.id   AF-B9KZ25-F1
#
_cell.length_a   1.000
_cell.length_b   1.000
_cell.length_c   1.000
_cell.angle_alpha   90.00
_cell.angle_beta   90.00
_cell.angle_gamma   90.00
#
_symmetry.space_group_name_H-M   'P 1'
#
loop_
_entity.id
_entity.type
_entity.pdbx_description
1 polymer ?
#
loop_
_entity_poly.entity_id
_entity_poly.type
_entity_poly.pdbx_seq_one_letter_code
_entity_poly.pdbx_strand_id
1 'polypeptide(L)'
;MTFFGQLLRRYRESARLSQSRLAQRAGFDHSYVSRLESGRRAPTREAILRLAEALELGPADRDSLLAAAGFLPEQTEYLFGSEPVLGEVVELLQRTDVPEQIREDLRQLLALVVRQVKRALIGIGSIGESEDEVPGSTGWSPRWPGQAASQGAV
;
A
#
# COMPACT_ATOMS: atom_id res chain seq x y z
N MET A 1 -8.07 -15.85 -4.93
CA MET A 1 -7.10 -15.31 -3.96
C MET A 1 -7.80 -14.21 -3.18
N THR A 2 -7.77 -14.27 -1.85
CA THR A 2 -8.31 -13.21 -0.99
C THR A 2 -7.47 -11.93 -1.09
N PHE A 3 -8.03 -10.78 -0.70
CA PHE A 3 -7.30 -9.50 -0.70
C PHE A 3 -6.00 -9.59 0.14
N PHE A 4 -6.05 -10.25 1.29
CA PHE A 4 -4.88 -10.59 2.09
C PHE A 4 -3.81 -11.38 1.32
N GLY A 5 -4.18 -12.49 0.67
CA GLY A 5 -3.20 -13.36 0.00
C GLY A 5 -2.44 -12.66 -1.13
N GLN A 6 -3.12 -11.76 -1.85
CA GLN A 6 -2.50 -10.91 -2.88
C GLN A 6 -1.53 -9.89 -2.27
N LEU A 7 -1.94 -9.24 -1.17
CA LEU A 7 -1.12 -8.24 -0.50
C LEU A 7 0.13 -8.86 0.15
N LEU A 8 -0.02 -10.00 0.83
CA LEU A 8 1.10 -10.76 1.39
C LEU A 8 2.12 -11.14 0.31
N ARG A 9 1.63 -11.64 -0.83
CA ARG A 9 2.47 -11.98 -1.98
C ARG A 9 3.23 -10.77 -2.50
N ARG A 10 2.57 -9.62 -2.64
CA ARG A 10 3.19 -8.36 -3.09
C ARG A 10 4.33 -7.93 -2.16
N TYR A 11 4.10 -7.92 -0.85
CA TYR A 11 5.16 -7.58 0.11
C TYR A 11 6.32 -8.57 0.07
N ARG A 12 6.02 -9.88 0.01
CA ARG A 12 7.04 -10.92 -0.12
C ARG A 12 7.92 -10.74 -1.37
N GLU A 13 7.30 -10.46 -2.52
CA GLU A 13 7.99 -10.26 -3.79
C GLU A 13 8.83 -8.97 -3.77
N SER A 14 8.33 -7.89 -3.14
CA SER A 14 9.10 -6.66 -2.94
C SER A 14 10.34 -6.87 -2.05
N ALA A 15 10.23 -7.72 -1.04
CA ALA A 15 11.34 -8.14 -0.17
C ALA A 15 12.25 -9.21 -0.82
N ARG A 16 11.96 -9.62 -2.07
CA ARG A 16 12.68 -10.66 -2.83
C ARG A 16 12.79 -12.00 -2.11
N LEU A 17 11.78 -12.37 -1.33
CA LEU A 17 11.75 -13.65 -0.60
C LEU A 17 10.96 -14.71 -1.37
N SER A 18 11.41 -15.96 -1.33
CA SER A 18 10.57 -17.10 -1.71
C SER A 18 9.54 -17.41 -0.62
N GLN A 19 8.45 -18.12 -0.95
CA GLN A 19 7.47 -18.58 0.04
C GLN A 19 8.16 -19.36 1.19
N SER A 20 9.13 -20.22 0.85
CA SER A 20 9.88 -21.01 1.84
C SER A 20 10.75 -20.14 2.75
N ARG A 21 11.42 -19.12 2.19
CA ARG A 21 12.23 -18.17 2.96
C ARG A 21 11.38 -17.35 3.93
N LEU A 22 10.23 -16.86 3.47
CA LEU A 22 9.29 -16.14 4.33
C LEU A 22 8.76 -17.05 5.43
N ALA A 23 8.35 -18.27 5.09
CA ALA A 23 7.86 -19.25 6.06
C ALA A 23 8.91 -19.53 7.14
N GLN A 24 10.17 -19.79 6.74
CA GLN A 24 11.26 -20.01 7.66
C GLN A 24 11.49 -18.82 8.61
N ARG A 25 11.56 -17.59 8.08
CA ARG A 25 11.72 -16.39 8.91
C ARG A 25 10.57 -16.18 9.87
N ALA A 26 9.35 -16.43 9.42
CA ALA A 26 8.16 -16.30 10.23
C ALA A 26 7.90 -17.53 11.13
N GLY A 27 8.78 -18.55 11.12
CA GLY A 27 8.65 -19.81 11.85
C GLY A 27 7.38 -20.60 11.53
N PHE A 28 7.01 -20.64 10.25
CA PHE A 28 5.93 -21.44 9.68
C PHE A 28 6.45 -22.45 8.66
N ASP A 29 5.63 -23.43 8.33
CA ASP A 29 5.87 -24.31 7.18
C ASP A 29 5.62 -23.59 5.86
N HIS A 30 6.41 -23.92 4.83
CA HIS A 30 6.21 -23.43 3.46
C HIS A 30 4.75 -23.58 2.97
N SER A 31 4.14 -24.74 3.27
CA SER A 31 2.76 -25.05 2.88
C SER A 31 1.73 -24.12 3.53
N TYR A 32 2.05 -23.52 4.68
CA TYR A 32 1.19 -22.54 5.33
C TYR A 32 1.18 -21.22 4.54
N VAL A 33 2.35 -20.66 4.24
CA VAL A 33 2.47 -19.43 3.43
C VAL A 33 1.85 -19.61 2.05
N SER A 34 2.08 -20.75 1.40
CA SER A 34 1.45 -21.07 0.10
C SER A 34 -0.09 -21.09 0.17
N ARG A 35 -0.68 -21.68 1.23
CA ARG A 35 -2.13 -21.68 1.44
C ARG A 35 -2.69 -20.30 1.77
N LEU A 36 -1.94 -19.47 2.49
CA LEU A 36 -2.31 -18.09 2.76
C LEU A 36 -2.35 -17.25 1.47
N GLU A 37 -1.28 -17.28 0.66
CA GLU A 37 -1.21 -16.52 -0.60
C GLU A 37 -2.28 -16.96 -1.61
N SER A 38 -2.56 -18.26 -1.69
CA SER A 38 -3.64 -18.78 -2.54
C SER A 38 -5.05 -18.49 -2.01
N GLY A 39 -5.18 -18.09 -0.73
CA GLY A 39 -6.46 -17.87 -0.05
C GLY A 39 -7.17 -19.16 0.37
N ARG A 40 -6.48 -20.31 0.34
CA ARG A 40 -7.01 -21.60 0.82
C ARG A 40 -7.05 -21.70 2.35
N ARG A 41 -6.45 -20.74 3.06
CA ARG A 41 -6.48 -20.65 4.52
C ARG A 41 -6.58 -19.19 4.95
N ALA A 42 -7.42 -18.92 5.95
CA ALA A 42 -7.47 -17.63 6.63
C ALA A 42 -6.32 -17.54 7.66
N PRO A 43 -5.61 -16.40 7.74
CA PRO A 43 -4.59 -16.19 8.76
C PRO A 43 -5.23 -15.87 10.13
N THR A 44 -4.51 -16.17 11.21
CA THR A 44 -4.81 -15.61 12.54
C THR A 44 -4.12 -14.25 12.70
N ARG A 45 -4.58 -13.42 13.63
CA ARG A 45 -3.94 -12.14 13.95
C ARG A 45 -2.45 -12.31 14.27
N GLU A 46 -2.12 -13.28 15.13
CA GLU A 46 -0.73 -13.59 15.49
C GLU A 46 0.11 -13.99 14.26
N ALA A 47 -0.44 -14.80 13.36
CA ALA A 47 0.27 -15.18 12.15
C ALA A 47 0.55 -13.99 11.24
N ILE A 48 -0.37 -13.03 11.15
CA ILE A 48 -0.16 -11.79 10.40
C ILE A 48 0.99 -10.98 11.00
N LEU A 49 1.02 -10.81 12.32
CA LEU A 49 2.08 -10.06 13.00
C LEU A 49 3.45 -10.69 12.77
N ARG A 50 3.56 -12.02 12.92
CA ARG A 50 4.81 -12.75 12.64
C ARG A 50 5.26 -12.65 11.19
N LEU A 51 4.32 -12.68 10.24
CA LEU A 51 4.63 -12.50 8.82
C LEU A 51 5.09 -11.07 8.54
N ALA A 52 4.44 -10.07 9.13
CA ALA A 52 4.81 -8.67 8.99
C ALA A 52 6.21 -8.38 9.57
N GLU A 53 6.53 -8.97 10.73
CA GLU A 53 7.85 -8.89 11.35
C GLU A 53 8.91 -9.58 10.47
N ALA A 54 8.64 -10.78 9.96
CA ALA A 54 9.54 -11.51 9.07
C ALA A 54 9.80 -10.81 7.71
N LEU A 55 8.88 -9.92 7.32
CA LEU A 55 8.98 -9.04 6.15
C LEU A 55 9.55 -7.66 6.48
N GLU A 56 9.87 -7.39 7.75
CA GLU A 56 10.39 -6.11 8.23
C GLU A 56 9.46 -4.92 7.87
N LEU A 57 8.14 -5.15 7.92
CA LEU A 57 7.16 -4.14 7.55
C LEU A 57 7.04 -3.05 8.62
N GLY A 58 6.90 -1.81 8.15
CA GLY A 58 6.54 -0.68 9.01
C GLY A 58 5.09 -0.78 9.52
N PRO A 59 4.70 0.06 10.50
CA PRO A 59 3.37 0.01 11.11
C PRO A 59 2.21 0.12 10.10
N ALA A 60 2.31 1.01 9.12
CA ALA A 60 1.26 1.21 8.12
C ALA A 60 1.04 -0.01 7.21
N ASP A 61 2.12 -0.70 6.81
CA ASP A 61 2.04 -1.90 5.99
C ASP A 61 1.54 -3.11 6.80
N ARG A 62 1.94 -3.20 8.07
CA ARG A 62 1.41 -4.19 9.02
C ARG A 62 -0.10 -4.02 9.22
N ASP A 63 -0.55 -2.79 9.43
CA ASP A 63 -1.97 -2.46 9.56
C ASP A 63 -2.74 -2.76 8.27
N SER A 64 -2.11 -2.54 7.11
CA SER A 64 -2.68 -2.92 5.81
C SER A 64 -2.88 -4.44 5.70
N LEU A 65 -1.95 -5.27 6.19
CA LEU A 65 -2.12 -6.73 6.25
C LEU A 65 -3.23 -7.16 7.23
N LEU A 66 -3.31 -6.53 8.40
CA LEU A 66 -4.38 -6.79 9.37
C LEU A 66 -5.75 -6.48 8.76
N ALA A 67 -5.92 -5.28 8.21
CA ALA A 67 -7.15 -4.85 7.55
C ALA A 67 -7.52 -5.76 6.37
N ALA A 68 -6.54 -6.18 5.57
CA ALA A 68 -6.78 -7.07 4.43
C ALA A 68 -7.29 -8.47 4.81
N ALA A 69 -7.05 -8.88 6.05
CA ALA A 69 -7.55 -10.12 6.64
C ALA A 69 -8.82 -9.92 7.49
N GLY A 70 -9.36 -8.69 7.57
CA GLY A 70 -10.56 -8.37 8.35
C GLY A 70 -10.28 -8.10 9.83
N PHE A 71 -9.02 -7.89 10.22
CA PHE A 71 -8.66 -7.46 11.58
C PHE A 71 -8.54 -5.95 11.64
N LEU A 72 -8.81 -5.41 12.83
CA LEU A 72 -8.56 -4.00 13.11
C LEU A 72 -7.05 -3.73 13.22
N PRO A 73 -6.55 -2.64 12.59
CA PRO A 73 -5.21 -2.08 12.82
C PRO A 73 -4.88 -1.89 14.30
N GLU A 74 -3.61 -1.84 14.67
CA GLU A 74 -3.23 -1.64 16.08
C GLU A 74 -3.62 -0.26 16.62
N GLN A 75 -3.62 0.75 15.76
CA GLN A 75 -3.93 2.14 16.12
C GLN A 75 -5.40 2.52 15.87
N THR A 76 -6.28 1.52 15.88
CA THR A 76 -7.70 1.71 15.56
C THR A 76 -8.39 2.75 16.46
N GLU A 77 -8.05 2.78 17.75
CA GLU A 77 -8.60 3.77 18.69
C GLU A 77 -8.25 5.21 18.28
N TYR A 78 -7.03 5.44 17.77
CA TYR A 78 -6.61 6.74 17.27
C TYR A 78 -7.33 7.09 15.96
N LEU A 79 -7.49 6.12 15.05
CA LEU A 79 -8.21 6.32 13.78
C LEU A 79 -9.66 6.77 14.01
N PHE A 80 -10.39 6.08 14.89
CA PHE A 80 -11.76 6.47 15.24
C PHE A 80 -11.84 7.81 15.98
N GLY A 81 -10.82 8.14 16.80
CA GLY A 81 -10.72 9.44 17.46
C GLY A 81 -10.46 10.60 16.50
N SER A 82 -9.68 10.37 15.45
CA SER A 82 -9.37 11.38 14.43
C SER A 82 -10.47 11.55 13.38
N GLU A 83 -11.26 10.50 13.13
CA GLU A 83 -12.28 10.48 12.07
C GLU A 83 -13.64 10.02 12.62
N PRO A 84 -14.45 10.94 13.16
CA PRO A 84 -15.71 10.59 13.83
C PRO A 84 -16.72 9.90 12.90
N VAL A 85 -16.68 10.21 11.60
CA VAL A 85 -17.54 9.59 10.57
C VAL A 85 -17.37 8.07 10.52
N LEU A 86 -16.18 7.54 10.79
CA LEU A 86 -15.96 6.09 10.82
C LEU A 86 -16.75 5.44 11.96
N GLY A 87 -16.87 6.11 13.10
CA GLY A 87 -17.68 5.66 14.23
C GLY A 87 -19.16 5.59 13.89
N GLU A 88 -19.68 6.64 13.25
CA GLU A 88 -21.09 6.70 12.81
C GLU A 88 -21.42 5.60 11.80
N VAL A 89 -20.52 5.35 10.83
CA VAL A 89 -20.67 4.27 9.86
C VAL A 89 -20.76 2.91 10.56
N VAL A 90 -19.88 2.65 11.52
CA VAL A 90 -19.89 1.39 12.28
C VAL A 90 -21.18 1.24 13.08
N GLU A 91 -21.63 2.31 13.75
CA GLU A 91 -22.91 2.31 14.48
C GLU A 91 -24.08 1.95 13.53
N LEU A 92 -24.21 2.66 12.41
CA LEU A 92 -25.29 2.45 11.43
C LEU A 92 -25.30 1.05 10.84
N LEU A 93 -24.11 0.47 10.59
CA LEU A 93 -23.99 -0.90 10.09
C LEU A 93 -24.40 -1.96 11.13
N GLN A 94 -24.31 -1.66 12.42
CA GLN A 94 -24.68 -2.57 13.51
C GLN A 94 -26.13 -2.40 13.99
N ARG A 95 -26.73 -1.24 13.74
CA ARG A 95 -28.12 -0.94 14.10
C ARG A 95 -29.10 -1.84 13.38
N THR A 96 -29.81 -2.69 14.12
CA THR A 96 -30.79 -3.65 13.58
C THR A 96 -32.12 -3.01 13.16
N ASP A 97 -32.42 -1.82 13.68
CA ASP A 97 -33.62 -1.04 13.36
C ASP A 97 -33.54 -0.31 12.01
N VAL A 98 -32.34 -0.16 11.46
CA VAL A 98 -32.13 0.32 10.10
C VAL A 98 -32.52 -0.79 9.10
N PRO A 99 -33.31 -0.51 8.05
CA PRO A 99 -33.60 -1.49 7.00
C PRO A 99 -32.31 -2.02 6.33
N GLU A 100 -32.25 -3.33 6.04
CA GLU A 100 -31.06 -3.96 5.42
C GLU A 100 -30.67 -3.29 4.09
N GLN A 101 -31.66 -2.85 3.31
CA GLN A 101 -31.40 -2.15 2.05
C GLN A 101 -30.55 -0.89 2.26
N ILE A 102 -30.82 -0.11 3.30
CA ILE A 102 -30.07 1.12 3.60
C ILE A 102 -28.65 0.78 4.04
N ARG A 103 -28.48 -0.29 4.85
CA ARG A 103 -27.14 -0.77 5.22
C ARG A 103 -26.36 -1.22 4.00
N GLU A 104 -27.01 -1.88 3.05
CA GLU A 104 -26.37 -2.32 1.81
C GLU A 104 -25.98 -1.15 0.90
N ASP A 105 -26.87 -0.15 0.75
CA ASP A 105 -26.57 1.07 0.00
C ASP A 105 -25.35 1.79 0.60
N LEU A 106 -25.27 1.88 1.94
CA LEU A 106 -24.11 2.42 2.65
C LEU A 106 -22.83 1.63 2.34
N ARG A 107 -22.86 0.29 2.37
CA ARG A 107 -21.70 -0.56 1.99
C ARG A 107 -21.27 -0.29 0.55
N GLN A 108 -22.21 -0.12 -0.38
CA GLN A 108 -21.91 0.16 -1.78
C GLN A 108 -21.27 1.54 -1.96
N LEU A 109 -21.77 2.57 -1.27
CA LEU A 109 -21.18 3.90 -1.28
C LEU A 109 -19.75 3.89 -0.74
N LEU A 110 -19.52 3.24 0.41
CA LEU A 110 -18.17 3.09 0.98
C LEU A 110 -17.22 2.37 0.01
N ALA A 111 -17.68 1.28 -0.61
CA ALA A 111 -16.89 0.54 -1.60
C ALA A 111 -16.55 1.40 -2.83
N LEU A 112 -17.46 2.28 -3.25
CA LEU A 112 -17.23 3.21 -4.35
C LEU A 112 -16.13 4.22 -4.00
N VAL A 113 -16.22 4.86 -2.83
CA VAL A 113 -15.22 5.82 -2.34
C VAL A 113 -13.83 5.17 -2.30
N VAL A 114 -13.72 3.99 -1.69
CA VAL A 114 -12.44 3.25 -1.62
C VAL A 114 -11.88 2.97 -3.02
N ARG A 115 -12.74 2.57 -3.96
CA ARG A 115 -12.32 2.28 -5.34
C ARG A 115 -11.81 3.52 -6.06
N GLN A 116 -12.49 4.66 -5.90
CA GLN A 116 -12.09 5.93 -6.51
C GLN A 116 -10.73 6.40 -5.96
N VAL A 117 -10.55 6.37 -4.64
CA VAL A 117 -9.28 6.76 -4.00
C VAL A 117 -8.13 5.86 -4.46
N LYS A 118 -8.33 4.53 -4.46
CA LYS A 118 -7.31 3.58 -4.97
C LYS A 118 -6.93 3.87 -6.41
N ARG A 119 -7.89 4.22 -7.26
CA ARG A 119 -7.64 4.55 -8.67
C ARG A 119 -6.84 5.85 -8.81
N ALA A 120 -7.16 6.87 -8.01
CA ALA A 120 -6.42 8.13 -7.98
C ALA A 120 -4.98 7.93 -7.51
N LEU A 121 -4.75 7.13 -6.47
CA LEU A 121 -3.41 6.82 -5.96
C LEU A 121 -2.54 6.09 -6.98
N ILE A 122 -3.12 5.16 -7.76
CA ILE A 122 -2.39 4.48 -8.85
C ILE A 122 -1.98 5.50 -9.93
N GLY A 123 -2.86 6.44 -10.27
CA GLY A 123 -2.55 7.50 -11.24
C GLY A 123 -1.49 8.50 -10.79
N ILE A 124 -1.32 8.70 -9.48
CA ILE A 124 -0.26 9.56 -8.90
C ILE A 124 1.10 8.86 -8.93
N GLY A 125 1.15 7.54 -8.74
CA GLY A 125 2.40 6.77 -8.74
C GLY A 125 3.04 6.57 -10.13
N SER A 126 2.28 6.70 -11.22
CA SER A 126 2.76 6.56 -12.59
C SER A 126 3.38 7.82 -13.20
N ILE A 127 3.42 8.95 -12.47
CA ILE A 127 3.95 10.23 -12.97
C ILE A 127 5.47 10.38 -12.66
N GLY A 128 6.10 9.41 -12.00
CA GLY A 128 7.50 9.49 -11.54
C GLY A 128 8.54 8.67 -12.30
N GLU A 129 8.15 7.86 -13.29
CA GLU A 129 9.08 7.05 -14.10
C GLU A 129 8.98 7.43 -15.58
N SER A 130 9.20 8.71 -15.90
CA SER A 130 9.78 9.07 -17.19
C SER A 130 11.27 9.21 -16.98
N GLU A 131 11.99 8.13 -17.29
CA GLU A 131 13.39 8.22 -17.68
C GLU A 131 13.45 9.22 -18.83
N ASP A 132 13.82 10.47 -18.53
CA ASP A 132 14.37 11.37 -19.53
C ASP A 132 15.70 10.78 -19.98
N GLU A 133 15.57 9.88 -20.93
CA GLU A 133 16.50 9.58 -22.01
C GLU A 133 17.42 10.78 -22.24
N VAL A 134 18.68 10.69 -21.78
CA VAL A 134 19.74 11.64 -22.14
C VAL A 134 20.25 11.22 -23.52
N PRO A 135 19.89 11.91 -24.61
CA PRO A 135 20.42 11.56 -25.92
C PRO A 135 21.69 12.37 -26.12
N GLY A 136 22.83 11.67 -26.16
CA GLY A 136 24.04 12.19 -26.79
C GLY A 136 24.76 13.28 -26.01
N SER A 137 25.72 12.86 -25.19
CA SER A 137 26.89 13.67 -24.86
C SER A 137 27.67 14.00 -26.14
N THR A 138 27.29 15.06 -26.84
CA THR A 138 28.09 15.67 -27.90
C THR A 138 27.97 17.18 -27.84
N GLY A 139 29.03 17.80 -27.32
CA GLY A 139 29.51 19.15 -27.63
C GLY A 139 28.48 20.25 -27.80
N TRP A 140 28.11 20.91 -26.71
CA TRP A 140 27.54 22.26 -26.79
C TRP A 140 28.12 23.16 -25.69
N SER A 141 28.82 24.22 -26.12
CA SER A 141 29.28 25.33 -25.29
C SER A 141 28.48 26.59 -25.65
N PRO A 142 27.81 27.28 -24.70
CA PRO A 142 27.11 28.53 -25.01
C PRO A 142 28.11 29.70 -25.07
N ARG A 143 28.06 30.45 -26.18
CA ARG A 143 28.77 31.71 -26.37
C ARG A 143 27.83 32.85 -25.97
N TRP A 144 28.05 33.47 -24.81
CA TRP A 144 27.22 34.58 -24.33
C TRP A 144 27.54 35.89 -25.07
N PRO A 145 26.53 36.62 -25.58
CA PRO A 145 26.74 37.96 -26.09
C PRO A 145 26.89 38.92 -24.91
N GLY A 146 28.11 39.40 -24.67
CA GLY A 146 28.40 40.32 -23.56
C GLY A 146 29.84 40.31 -23.04
N GLN A 147 30.70 39.37 -23.45
CA GLN A 147 32.14 39.48 -23.20
C GLN A 147 32.77 40.45 -24.20
N ALA A 148 32.62 41.74 -23.91
CA ALA A 148 33.38 42.79 -24.56
C ALA A 148 34.88 42.58 -24.27
N ALA A 149 35.66 42.60 -25.34
CA ALA A 149 37.10 42.56 -25.30
C ALA A 149 37.66 43.76 -24.51
N SER A 150 38.46 43.47 -23.48
CA SER A 150 39.52 44.36 -23.05
C SER A 150 40.86 43.67 -23.37
N GLN A 151 41.29 43.78 -24.62
CA GLN A 151 42.69 43.60 -24.97
C GLN A 151 43.37 44.98 -24.93
N GLY A 152 44.31 45.10 -23.99
CA GLY A 152 45.63 45.72 -24.15
C GLY A 152 45.74 47.17 -24.62
N ALA A 153 46.31 48.01 -23.76
CA ALA A 153 47.41 48.87 -24.19
C ALA A 153 48.40 49.04 -23.03
N VAL A 154 49.66 48.78 -23.37
CA VAL A 154 50.89 49.20 -22.69
C VAL A 154 51.00 50.71 -22.74
#